data_AF-K2F2R8-F1
#
_entry.id   AF-K2F2R8-F1
#
_cell.length_a   1.000
_cell.length_b   1.000
_cell.length_c   1.000
_cell.angle_alpha   90.00
_cell.angle_beta   90.00
_cell.angle_gamma   90.00
#
_symmetry.space_group_name_H-M   'P 1'
#
loop_
_entity.id
_entity.type
_entity.pdbx_description
1 polymer ?
#
loop_
_entity_poly.entity_id
_entity_poly.type
_entity_poly.pdbx_seq_one_letter_code
_entity_poly.pdbx_strand_id
1 'polypeptide(L)'
;MIWLTTASVLTLVFVVPAVLASALKMIPVNIQPGYNSDIRLSIYKIRGFSQKFVAKTGNLTAIGTSIRNPNLKNKTDVIFSLYDNGNLIRTSILNGQNLEDGSFVKFVFPVIPDSLGKEYTFTITSPGAGPEETIEVFIIGEPEPTSGITEYTYEEEVHPGGIPLVSYSQPESKLKTINSVYSSWLSRLLSPGSQKSE
;
A
#
# COMPACT_ATOMS: atom_id res chain seq x y z
N MET A 1 32.89 27.64 20.76
CA MET A 1 32.71 26.17 20.58
C MET A 1 31.34 25.71 21.05
N ILE A 2 30.94 25.95 22.32
CA ILE A 2 29.62 25.53 22.85
C ILE A 2 28.44 26.03 22.01
N TRP A 3 28.41 27.32 21.64
CA TRP A 3 27.35 27.89 20.81
C TRP A 3 27.17 27.22 19.44
N LEU A 4 28.29 26.86 18.80
CA LEU A 4 28.26 26.15 17.52
C LEU A 4 27.69 24.74 17.70
N THR A 5 28.12 24.03 18.75
CA THR A 5 27.58 22.71 19.07
C THR A 5 26.09 22.77 19.37
N THR A 6 25.64 23.74 20.18
CA THR A 6 24.22 23.93 20.50
C THR A 6 23.41 24.21 19.24
N ALA A 7 23.87 25.11 18.37
CA ALA A 7 23.19 25.43 17.11
C ALA A 7 23.11 24.21 16.18
N SER A 8 24.19 23.44 16.06
CA SER A 8 24.22 22.21 15.24
C SER A 8 23.25 21.17 15.77
N VAL A 9 23.21 20.94 17.09
CA VAL A 9 22.29 19.98 17.71
C VAL A 9 20.84 20.42 17.52
N LEU A 10 20.51 21.69 17.74
CA LEU A 10 19.15 22.20 17.51
C LEU A 10 18.73 22.07 16.03
N THR A 11 19.65 22.32 15.11
CA THR A 11 19.39 22.16 13.67
C THR A 11 19.11 20.69 13.32
N LEU A 12 19.91 19.76 13.86
CA LEU A 12 19.72 18.33 13.66
C LEU A 12 18.39 17.84 14.22
N VAL A 13 17.98 18.36 15.39
CA VAL A 13 16.78 17.89 16.10
C VAL A 13 15.50 18.51 15.56
N PHE A 14 15.53 19.78 15.16
CA PHE A 14 14.34 20.48 14.69
C PHE A 14 14.34 20.62 13.17
N VAL A 15 15.33 21.26 12.58
CA VAL A 15 15.27 21.62 11.15
C VAL A 15 15.31 20.38 10.25
N VAL A 16 16.19 19.42 10.52
CA VAL A 16 16.35 18.24 9.66
C VAL A 16 15.06 17.40 9.57
N PRO A 17 14.39 17.02 10.68
CA PRO A 17 13.11 16.31 10.59
C PRO A 17 12.02 17.06 9.84
N ALA A 18 11.92 18.39 10.01
CA ALA A 18 10.95 19.19 9.29
C ALA A 18 11.21 19.18 7.77
N VAL A 19 12.46 19.32 7.36
CA VAL A 19 12.87 19.24 5.95
C VAL A 19 12.54 17.86 5.37
N LEU A 20 12.90 16.78 6.08
CA LEU A 20 12.60 15.40 5.65
C LEU A 20 11.08 15.16 5.56
N ALA A 21 10.30 15.59 6.56
CA ALA A 21 8.85 15.46 6.57
C ALA A 21 8.19 16.24 5.41
N SER A 22 8.72 17.41 5.07
CA SER A 22 8.21 18.22 3.95
C SER A 22 8.44 17.59 2.56
N ALA A 23 9.41 16.68 2.46
CA ALA A 23 9.75 15.95 1.25
C ALA A 23 8.91 14.68 1.05
N LEU A 24 8.11 14.27 2.06
CA LEU A 24 7.24 13.11 1.96
C LEU A 24 6.16 13.34 0.89
N LYS A 25 6.12 12.44 -0.09
CA LYS A 25 5.13 12.47 -1.18
C LYS A 25 3.92 11.57 -0.91
N MET A 26 4.07 10.59 -0.02
CA MET A 26 3.06 9.59 0.30
C MET A 26 3.22 9.11 1.74
N ILE A 27 2.11 8.81 2.40
CA ILE A 27 2.06 8.30 3.76
C ILE A 27 1.21 7.01 3.74
N PRO A 28 1.68 5.90 4.34
CA PRO A 28 0.86 4.70 4.49
C PRO A 28 -0.30 4.99 5.45
N VAL A 29 -1.50 4.54 5.08
CA VAL A 29 -2.73 4.80 5.82
C VAL A 29 -2.99 3.73 6.86
N ASN A 30 -2.61 2.50 6.55
CA ASN A 30 -2.83 1.33 7.38
C ASN A 30 -1.57 0.44 7.38
N ILE A 31 -1.51 -0.47 8.35
CA ILE A 31 -0.52 -1.54 8.37
C ILE A 31 -1.05 -2.67 7.50
N GLN A 32 -0.15 -3.37 6.80
CA GLN A 32 -0.54 -4.53 6.01
C GLN A 32 -1.08 -5.61 6.95
N PRO A 33 -2.31 -6.13 6.72
CA PRO A 33 -2.83 -7.24 7.52
C PRO A 33 -1.91 -8.47 7.44
N GLY A 34 -1.82 -9.23 8.53
CA GLY A 34 -1.13 -10.52 8.53
C GLY A 34 -1.83 -11.52 7.60
N TYR A 35 -1.06 -12.40 6.97
CA TYR A 35 -1.58 -13.41 6.05
C TYR A 35 -0.83 -14.74 6.19
N ASN A 36 -1.47 -15.83 5.76
CA ASN A 36 -0.85 -17.14 5.69
C ASN A 36 -0.14 -17.32 4.34
N SER A 37 1.17 -17.59 4.35
CA SER A 37 1.97 -17.78 3.13
C SER A 37 1.57 -19.01 2.29
N ASP A 38 0.86 -19.96 2.90
CA ASP A 38 0.41 -21.18 2.23
C ASP A 38 -0.89 -20.99 1.45
N ILE A 39 -1.67 -19.95 1.76
CA ILE A 39 -2.93 -19.65 1.10
C ILE A 39 -2.69 -18.59 0.03
N ARG A 40 -2.64 -19.04 -1.23
CA ARG A 40 -2.30 -18.19 -2.36
C ARG A 40 -3.08 -18.55 -3.62
N LEU A 41 -3.28 -17.54 -4.47
CA LEU A 41 -3.94 -17.68 -5.77
C LEU A 41 -2.97 -17.33 -6.89
N SER A 42 -3.00 -18.12 -7.96
CA SER A 42 -2.13 -17.97 -9.12
C SER A 42 -2.78 -17.11 -10.20
N ILE A 43 -2.14 -16.02 -10.59
CA ILE A 43 -2.60 -15.09 -11.62
C ILE A 43 -1.76 -15.30 -12.89
N TYR A 44 -2.42 -15.71 -13.97
CA TYR A 44 -1.84 -15.89 -15.30
C TYR A 44 -2.94 -15.95 -16.37
N LYS A 45 -2.62 -15.55 -17.61
CA LYS A 45 -3.60 -15.49 -18.72
C LYS A 45 -4.90 -14.78 -18.31
N ILE A 46 -6.02 -15.49 -18.39
CA ILE A 46 -7.36 -15.00 -18.06
C ILE A 46 -7.68 -15.04 -16.56
N ARG A 47 -6.87 -15.74 -15.75
CA ARG A 47 -7.06 -15.85 -14.31
C ARG A 47 -6.61 -14.56 -13.65
N GLY A 48 -7.53 -13.60 -13.59
CA GLY A 48 -7.37 -12.35 -12.87
C GLY A 48 -7.81 -12.46 -11.42
N PHE A 49 -7.31 -11.54 -10.60
CA PHE A 49 -7.79 -11.30 -9.26
C PHE A 49 -8.49 -9.94 -9.24
N SER A 50 -9.65 -9.84 -8.60
CA SER A 50 -10.33 -8.56 -8.34
C SER A 50 -10.63 -8.41 -6.86
N GLN A 51 -10.55 -7.19 -6.33
CA GLN A 51 -10.86 -6.92 -4.92
C GLN A 51 -11.50 -5.55 -4.74
N LYS A 52 -12.48 -5.52 -3.84
CA LYS A 52 -13.13 -4.29 -3.37
C LYS A 52 -12.54 -3.82 -2.06
N PHE A 53 -12.39 -2.51 -1.93
CA PHE A 53 -11.99 -1.87 -0.69
C PHE A 53 -12.57 -0.46 -0.54
N VAL A 54 -12.75 -0.02 0.70
CA VAL A 54 -13.15 1.33 1.06
C VAL A 54 -11.92 2.14 1.45
N ALA A 55 -11.66 3.23 0.75
CA ALA A 55 -10.54 4.11 1.07
C ALA A 55 -10.75 4.83 2.41
N LYS A 56 -9.77 4.73 3.31
CA LYS A 56 -9.84 5.26 4.68
C LYS A 56 -9.36 6.70 4.82
N THR A 57 -8.76 7.26 3.77
CA THR A 57 -8.27 8.64 3.72
C THR A 57 -8.55 9.27 2.35
N GLY A 58 -8.49 10.60 2.30
CA GLY A 58 -8.47 11.34 1.03
C GLY A 58 -7.13 11.21 0.30
N ASN A 59 -7.09 11.68 -0.95
CA ASN A 59 -5.88 11.76 -1.77
C ASN A 59 -5.17 10.40 -1.99
N LEU A 60 -5.91 9.33 -2.24
CA LEU A 60 -5.36 8.01 -2.55
C LEU A 60 -4.40 8.09 -3.76
N THR A 61 -3.18 7.56 -3.62
CA THR A 61 -2.13 7.65 -4.65
C THR A 61 -1.36 6.35 -4.89
N ALA A 62 -1.46 5.39 -3.97
CA ALA A 62 -0.88 4.08 -4.21
C ALA A 62 -1.60 2.98 -3.44
N ILE A 63 -1.48 1.78 -3.96
CA ILE A 63 -1.88 0.54 -3.32
C ILE A 63 -0.64 -0.36 -3.24
N GLY A 64 -0.32 -0.82 -2.04
CA GLY A 64 0.72 -1.80 -1.78
C GLY A 64 0.13 -3.14 -1.36
N THR A 65 0.75 -4.23 -1.78
CA THR A 65 0.38 -5.60 -1.42
C THR A 65 1.59 -6.52 -1.60
N SER A 66 1.57 -7.66 -0.92
CA SER A 66 2.56 -8.71 -1.15
C SER A 66 2.21 -9.51 -2.40
N ILE A 67 3.17 -9.66 -3.31
CA ILE A 67 3.06 -10.46 -4.53
C ILE A 67 4.29 -11.35 -4.63
N ARG A 68 4.09 -12.55 -5.15
CA ARG A 68 5.14 -13.53 -5.34
C ARG A 68 5.36 -13.81 -6.82
N ASN A 69 6.62 -13.78 -7.27
CA ASN A 69 7.04 -14.29 -8.56
C ASN A 69 7.86 -15.58 -8.35
N PRO A 70 7.23 -16.77 -8.35
CA PRO A 70 7.89 -18.01 -7.98
C PRO A 70 9.10 -18.30 -8.86
N ASN A 71 10.27 -18.47 -8.23
CA ASN A 71 11.55 -18.68 -8.93
C ASN A 71 11.87 -17.58 -9.97
N LEU A 72 11.29 -16.39 -9.81
CA LEU A 72 11.42 -15.25 -10.71
C LEU A 72 11.04 -15.57 -12.18
N LYS A 73 10.15 -16.54 -12.41
CA LYS A 73 9.82 -17.02 -13.77
C LYS A 73 9.01 -16.03 -14.58
N ASN A 74 8.10 -15.27 -13.97
CA ASN A 74 7.30 -14.28 -14.71
C ASN A 74 8.21 -13.15 -15.20
N LYS A 75 8.22 -12.94 -16.53
CA LYS A 75 8.91 -11.83 -17.21
C LYS A 75 7.97 -10.88 -17.93
N THR A 76 6.67 -11.14 -17.84
CA THR A 76 5.60 -10.46 -18.54
C THR A 76 5.00 -9.36 -17.67
N ASP A 77 4.10 -8.57 -18.25
CA ASP A 77 3.47 -7.47 -17.52
C ASP A 77 2.48 -7.99 -16.47
N VAL A 78 2.50 -7.32 -15.32
CA VAL A 78 1.55 -7.43 -14.23
C VAL A 78 0.80 -6.10 -14.17
N ILE A 79 -0.45 -6.16 -14.57
CA ILE A 79 -1.31 -4.99 -14.79
C ILE A 79 -2.22 -4.86 -13.58
N PHE A 80 -2.06 -3.76 -12.87
CA PHE A 80 -2.99 -3.29 -11.86
C PHE A 80 -3.94 -2.27 -12.48
N SER A 81 -5.24 -2.48 -12.33
CA SER A 81 -6.28 -1.55 -12.81
C SER A 81 -7.22 -1.23 -11.66
N LEU A 82 -7.56 0.06 -11.48
CA LEU A 82 -8.43 0.55 -10.42
C LEU A 82 -9.67 1.18 -11.02
N TYR A 83 -10.82 0.85 -10.45
CA TYR A 83 -12.14 1.19 -10.93
C TYR A 83 -12.93 1.92 -9.85
N ASP A 84 -13.71 2.91 -10.28
CA ASP A 84 -14.71 3.62 -9.48
C ASP A 84 -16.07 3.44 -10.15
N ASN A 85 -17.01 2.78 -9.47
CA ASN A 85 -18.33 2.46 -10.01
C ASN A 85 -18.27 1.77 -11.40
N GLY A 86 -17.32 0.85 -11.57
CA GLY A 86 -17.10 0.12 -12.82
C GLY A 86 -16.30 0.88 -13.89
N ASN A 87 -16.02 2.17 -13.71
CA ASN A 87 -15.21 2.94 -14.64
C ASN A 87 -13.73 2.81 -14.30
N LEU A 88 -12.90 2.46 -15.27
CA LEU A 88 -11.45 2.43 -15.10
C LEU A 88 -10.94 3.85 -14.85
N ILE A 89 -10.38 4.10 -13.67
CA ILE A 89 -9.86 5.41 -13.29
C ILE A 89 -8.34 5.46 -13.25
N ARG A 90 -7.66 4.35 -12.95
CA ARG A 90 -6.19 4.28 -12.92
C ARG A 90 -5.67 2.93 -13.40
N THR A 91 -4.47 2.94 -13.96
CA THR A 91 -3.74 1.73 -14.33
C THR A 91 -2.27 1.91 -13.93
N SER A 92 -1.66 0.85 -13.44
CA SER A 92 -0.23 0.75 -13.16
C SER A 92 0.27 -0.57 -13.73
N ILE A 93 1.35 -0.52 -14.49
CA ILE A 93 1.95 -1.71 -15.10
C ILE A 93 3.31 -1.91 -14.47
N LEU A 94 3.54 -3.10 -13.93
CA LEU A 94 4.85 -3.55 -13.48
C LEU A 94 5.31 -4.68 -14.38
N ASN A 95 6.60 -4.74 -14.65
CA ASN A 95 7.17 -5.90 -15.33
C ASN A 95 7.50 -6.99 -14.31
N GLY A 96 7.16 -8.24 -14.59
CA GLY A 96 7.43 -9.40 -13.75
C GLY A 96 8.93 -9.58 -13.42
N GLN A 97 9.84 -9.10 -14.27
CA GLN A 97 11.28 -9.07 -13.99
C GLN A 97 11.64 -8.28 -12.74
N ASN A 98 10.84 -7.27 -12.40
CA ASN A 98 11.04 -6.41 -11.24
C ASN A 98 10.25 -6.89 -10.01
N LEU A 99 9.56 -8.03 -10.12
CA LEU A 99 8.86 -8.66 -9.01
C LEU A 99 9.74 -9.75 -8.42
N GLU A 100 10.07 -9.60 -7.15
CA GLU A 100 10.80 -10.59 -6.38
C GLU A 100 9.86 -11.72 -5.91
N ASP A 101 10.45 -12.77 -5.35
CA ASP A 101 9.74 -13.93 -4.84
C ASP A 101 9.20 -13.63 -3.42
N GLY A 102 7.99 -13.06 -3.34
CA GLY A 102 7.24 -12.86 -2.10
C GLY A 102 7.44 -11.49 -1.45
N SER A 103 7.75 -10.47 -2.25
CA SER A 103 8.03 -9.13 -1.75
C SER A 103 6.79 -8.22 -1.72
N PHE A 104 6.90 -7.15 -0.93
CA PHE A 104 5.92 -6.09 -0.92
C PHE A 104 6.09 -5.19 -2.14
N VAL A 105 5.02 -5.06 -2.91
CA VAL A 105 4.98 -4.34 -4.18
C VAL A 105 3.99 -3.20 -4.07
N LYS A 106 4.33 -2.05 -4.64
CA LYS A 106 3.50 -0.85 -4.60
C LYS A 106 3.16 -0.38 -6.01
N PHE A 107 1.86 -0.35 -6.30
CA PHE A 107 1.29 0.24 -7.50
C PHE A 107 1.02 1.71 -7.26
N VAL A 108 1.83 2.58 -7.87
CA VAL A 108 1.72 4.04 -7.72
C VAL A 108 0.96 4.61 -8.91
N PHE A 109 0.01 5.50 -8.64
CA PHE A 109 -0.82 6.13 -9.66
C PHE A 109 -1.10 7.60 -9.33
N PRO A 110 -1.52 8.42 -10.31
CA PRO A 110 -1.92 9.80 -10.06
C PRO A 110 -3.00 9.90 -8.98
N VAL A 111 -2.90 10.94 -8.16
CA VAL A 111 -3.74 11.12 -6.97
C VAL A 111 -5.23 11.13 -7.36
N ILE A 112 -6.04 10.51 -6.51
CA ILE A 112 -7.49 10.55 -6.57
C ILE A 112 -7.94 11.47 -5.43
N PRO A 113 -8.32 12.73 -5.74
CA PRO A 113 -8.83 13.63 -4.73
C PRO A 113 -10.15 13.11 -4.15
N ASP A 114 -10.45 13.49 -2.91
CA ASP A 114 -11.71 13.16 -2.24
C ASP A 114 -12.04 11.65 -2.22
N SER A 115 -11.01 10.81 -2.05
CA SER A 115 -11.16 9.34 -2.00
C SER A 115 -11.75 8.83 -0.68
N LEU A 116 -11.81 9.67 0.37
CA LEU A 116 -12.24 9.25 1.70
C LEU A 116 -13.66 8.64 1.67
N GLY A 117 -13.79 7.42 2.20
CA GLY A 117 -15.06 6.72 2.34
C GLY A 117 -15.62 6.15 1.03
N LYS A 118 -14.93 6.33 -0.10
CA LYS A 118 -15.36 5.77 -1.39
C LYS A 118 -14.93 4.31 -1.51
N GLU A 119 -15.81 3.51 -2.09
CA GLU A 119 -15.52 2.13 -2.47
C GLU A 119 -14.87 2.11 -3.85
N TYR A 120 -13.82 1.31 -3.98
CA TYR A 120 -13.13 1.07 -5.23
C TYR A 120 -12.96 -0.42 -5.46
N THR A 121 -12.87 -0.80 -6.72
CA THR A 121 -12.50 -2.15 -7.13
C THR A 121 -11.16 -2.08 -7.83
N PHE A 122 -10.19 -2.93 -7.50
CA PHE A 122 -9.01 -3.12 -8.33
C PHE A 122 -8.94 -4.52 -8.91
N THR A 123 -8.18 -4.67 -9.99
CA THR A 123 -7.85 -5.96 -10.60
C THR A 123 -6.34 -6.08 -10.78
N ILE A 124 -5.81 -7.29 -10.55
CA ILE A 124 -4.44 -7.67 -10.88
C ILE A 124 -4.51 -8.78 -11.94
N THR A 125 -3.84 -8.57 -13.05
CA THR A 125 -3.80 -9.52 -14.17
C THR A 125 -2.39 -9.65 -14.73
N SER A 126 -2.07 -10.82 -15.29
CA SER A 126 -0.82 -11.02 -16.03
C SER A 126 -1.14 -11.81 -17.31
N PRO A 127 -1.69 -11.13 -18.34
CA PRO A 127 -2.27 -11.80 -19.51
C PRO A 127 -1.22 -12.52 -20.37
N GLY A 128 0.03 -12.03 -20.36
CA GLY A 128 1.14 -12.64 -21.10
C GLY A 128 1.73 -13.87 -20.41
N ALA A 129 1.50 -14.05 -19.10
CA ALA A 129 2.12 -15.12 -18.33
C ALA A 129 1.56 -16.50 -18.68
N GLY A 130 2.44 -17.47 -18.90
CA GLY A 130 2.07 -18.89 -18.99
C GLY A 130 1.76 -19.51 -17.61
N PRO A 131 1.22 -20.75 -17.57
CA PRO A 131 0.95 -21.47 -16.33
C PRO A 131 2.20 -21.70 -15.46
N GLU A 132 3.39 -21.75 -16.06
CA GLU A 132 4.66 -21.87 -15.33
C GLU A 132 5.29 -20.53 -14.95
N GLU A 133 4.73 -19.43 -15.43
CA GLU A 133 5.22 -18.06 -15.25
C GLU A 133 4.23 -17.25 -14.42
N THR A 134 3.42 -17.90 -13.60
CA THR A 134 2.40 -17.24 -12.77
C THR A 134 3.03 -16.24 -11.80
N ILE A 135 2.27 -15.20 -11.44
CA ILE A 135 2.48 -14.55 -10.14
C ILE A 135 1.50 -15.15 -9.14
N GLU A 136 1.80 -15.08 -7.85
CA GLU A 136 0.90 -15.50 -6.78
C GLU A 136 0.57 -14.31 -5.88
N VAL A 137 -0.67 -14.24 -5.43
CA VAL A 137 -1.13 -13.28 -4.41
C VAL A 137 -1.59 -14.03 -3.18
N PHE A 138 -1.31 -13.48 -1.99
CA PHE A 138 -1.64 -14.08 -0.70
C PHE A 138 -3.03 -13.69 -0.25
N ILE A 139 -3.77 -14.60 0.38
CA ILE A 139 -5.16 -14.35 0.77
C ILE A 139 -5.30 -14.20 2.29
N ILE A 140 -6.13 -13.24 2.69
CA ILE A 140 -6.72 -13.12 4.02
C ILE A 140 -8.17 -13.59 3.94
N GLY A 141 -8.53 -14.56 4.79
CA GLY A 141 -9.85 -15.21 4.76
C GLY A 141 -10.96 -14.42 5.44
N GLU A 142 -10.63 -13.35 6.17
CA GLU A 142 -11.59 -12.48 6.83
C GLU A 142 -11.31 -11.01 6.47
N PRO A 143 -12.36 -10.18 6.31
CA PRO A 143 -12.19 -8.74 6.11
C PRO A 143 -11.51 -8.09 7.32
N GLU A 144 -10.40 -7.38 7.10
CA GLU A 144 -9.71 -6.66 8.16
C GLU A 144 -10.23 -5.21 8.25
N PRO A 145 -10.92 -4.80 9.33
CA PRO A 145 -11.65 -3.53 9.37
C PRO A 145 -10.79 -2.28 9.11
N THR A 146 -9.54 -2.33 9.55
CA THR A 146 -8.55 -1.25 9.44
C THR A 146 -8.05 -1.06 8.01
N SER A 147 -8.05 -2.12 7.21
CA SER A 147 -7.60 -2.10 5.81
C SER A 147 -8.66 -1.59 4.83
N GLY A 148 -9.94 -1.70 5.20
CA GLY A 148 -11.06 -1.38 4.32
C GLY A 148 -11.37 -2.45 3.28
N ILE A 149 -10.69 -3.60 3.31
CA ILE A 149 -10.97 -4.75 2.45
C ILE A 149 -12.37 -5.29 2.77
N THR A 150 -13.10 -5.70 1.74
CA THR A 150 -14.46 -6.23 1.88
C THR A 150 -14.58 -7.62 1.27
N GLU A 151 -14.39 -7.71 -0.04
CA GLU A 151 -14.51 -8.95 -0.81
C GLU A 151 -13.51 -8.99 -1.97
N TYR A 152 -13.26 -10.19 -2.46
CA TYR A 152 -12.52 -10.44 -3.68
C TYR A 152 -13.26 -11.38 -4.62
N THR A 153 -12.92 -11.28 -5.90
CA THR A 153 -13.41 -12.17 -6.96
C THR A 153 -12.24 -12.86 -7.63
N TYR A 154 -12.34 -14.17 -7.78
CA TYR A 154 -11.35 -14.98 -8.46
C TYR A 154 -12.09 -16.12 -9.18
N GLU A 155 -11.77 -16.35 -10.46
CA GLU A 155 -12.46 -17.35 -11.31
C GLU A 155 -14.00 -17.26 -11.24
N GLU A 156 -14.54 -16.04 -11.27
CA GLU A 156 -16.00 -15.74 -11.22
C GLU A 156 -16.68 -15.99 -9.87
N GLU A 157 -15.96 -16.49 -8.87
CA GLU A 157 -16.46 -16.68 -7.51
C GLU A 157 -16.14 -15.47 -6.61
N VAL A 158 -17.11 -15.06 -5.79
CA VAL A 158 -16.95 -13.97 -4.82
C VAL A 158 -16.72 -14.55 -3.43
N HIS A 159 -15.69 -14.06 -2.75
CA HIS A 159 -15.28 -14.52 -1.43
C HIS A 159 -15.08 -13.33 -0.48
N PRO A 160 -15.34 -13.49 0.83
CA PRO A 160 -15.01 -12.48 1.82
C PRO A 160 -13.49 -12.32 1.96
N GLY A 161 -13.05 -11.13 2.36
CA GLY A 161 -11.63 -10.82 2.55
C GLY A 161 -10.94 -10.41 1.24
N GLY A 162 -9.69 -10.82 1.05
CA GLY A 162 -8.92 -10.42 -0.13
C GLY A 162 -7.42 -10.66 -0.01
N ILE A 163 -6.62 -9.87 -0.71
CA ILE A 163 -5.18 -9.76 -0.55
C ILE A 163 -4.84 -8.66 0.48
N PRO A 164 -3.79 -8.85 1.28
CA PRO A 164 -3.38 -7.90 2.30
C PRO A 164 -2.94 -6.58 1.66
N LEU A 165 -3.68 -5.52 1.97
CA LEU A 165 -3.61 -4.22 1.32
C LEU A 165 -2.99 -3.16 2.24
N VAL A 166 -2.12 -2.31 1.69
CA VAL A 166 -1.72 -1.02 2.28
C VAL A 166 -2.10 0.10 1.32
N SER A 167 -3.00 0.96 1.73
CA SER A 167 -3.30 2.18 0.98
C SER A 167 -2.35 3.31 1.34
N TYR A 168 -2.01 4.15 0.37
CA TYR A 168 -1.18 5.33 0.57
C TYR A 168 -1.90 6.58 0.13
N SER A 169 -1.82 7.63 0.95
CA SER A 169 -2.37 8.95 0.63
C SER A 169 -1.27 9.97 0.39
N GLN A 170 -1.50 10.89 -0.54
CA GLN A 170 -0.70 12.10 -0.63
C GLN A 170 -1.05 13.04 0.54
N PRO A 171 -0.07 13.62 1.25
CA PRO A 171 -0.35 14.54 2.33
C PRO A 171 -1.13 15.77 1.84
N GLU A 172 -2.20 16.13 2.56
CA GLU A 172 -2.98 17.35 2.25
C GLU A 172 -2.14 18.63 2.38
N SER A 173 -1.21 18.66 3.34
CA SER A 173 -0.39 19.82 3.64
C SER A 173 0.93 19.43 4.28
N LYS A 174 2.02 20.04 3.79
CA LYS A 174 3.36 19.86 4.36
C LYS A 174 3.43 20.26 5.83
N LEU A 175 2.72 21.32 6.23
CA LEU A 175 2.69 21.77 7.63
C LEU A 175 1.98 20.76 8.53
N LYS A 176 0.87 20.17 8.05
CA LYS A 176 0.19 19.09 8.79
C LYS A 176 1.12 17.89 8.96
N THR A 177 1.86 17.49 7.92
CA THR A 177 2.85 16.41 7.99
C THR A 177 3.97 16.68 8.98
N ILE A 178 4.52 17.90 8.97
CA ILE A 178 5.58 18.29 9.91
C ILE A 178 5.03 18.23 11.35
N ASN A 179 3.84 18.78 11.58
CA ASN A 179 3.20 18.75 12.90
C ASN A 179 2.96 17.31 13.37
N SER A 180 2.47 16.42 12.51
CA SER A 180 2.24 15.01 12.88
C SER A 180 3.53 14.27 13.23
N VAL A 181 4.64 14.59 12.56
CA VAL A 181 5.96 14.00 12.89
C VAL A 181 6.41 14.46 14.28
N TYR A 182 6.34 15.75 14.58
CA TYR A 182 6.73 16.25 15.91
C TYR A 182 5.79 15.77 17.01
N SER A 183 4.47 15.75 16.78
CA SER A 183 3.52 15.29 17.79
C SER A 183 3.75 13.82 18.12
N SER A 184 4.04 12.98 17.13
CA SER A 184 4.39 11.57 17.32
C SER A 184 5.73 11.40 18.03
N TRP A 185 6.74 12.22 17.71
CA TRP A 185 8.03 12.15 18.40
C TRP A 185 7.94 12.60 19.86
N LEU A 186 7.22 13.69 20.12
CA LEU A 186 6.97 14.20 21.48
C LEU A 186 6.15 13.22 22.30
N SER A 187 5.10 12.60 21.74
CA SER A 187 4.30 11.61 22.47
C SER A 187 5.15 10.40 22.87
N ARG A 188 6.05 9.94 21.98
CA ARG A 188 6.98 8.84 22.27
C ARG A 188 8.01 9.19 23.35
N LEU A 189 8.46 10.44 23.42
CA LEU A 189 9.37 10.91 24.47
C LEU A 189 8.68 11.07 25.82
N LEU A 190 7.45 11.58 25.84
CA LEU A 190 6.70 11.90 27.05
C LEU A 190 5.92 10.70 27.62
N SER A 191 5.66 9.66 26.83
CA SER A 191 4.90 8.48 27.26
C SER A 191 5.49 7.17 26.73
N PRO A 192 6.62 6.71 27.30
CA PRO A 192 7.29 5.47 26.87
C PRO A 192 6.42 4.21 26.99
N GLY A 193 5.39 4.24 27.85
CA GLY A 193 4.46 3.12 28.08
C GLY A 193 3.32 2.97 27.06
N SER A 194 3.16 3.90 26.11
CA SER A 194 2.08 3.88 25.11
C SER A 194 2.27 2.84 24.00
N GLN A 195 3.33 2.02 24.06
CA GLN A 195 3.66 1.01 23.04
C GLN A 195 2.78 -0.25 23.06
N LYS A 196 1.70 -0.30 23.85
CA LYS A 196 0.81 -1.49 23.96
C LYS A 196 -0.66 -1.13 23.75
N SER A 197 -1.02 -0.62 22.58
CA SER A 197 -2.37 -0.76 21.99
C SER A 197 -2.48 0.14 20.77
N GLU A 198 -2.46 -0.47 19.58
CA GLU A 198 -3.39 -0.28 18.45
C GLU A 198 -2.86 -1.02 17.23
#